data_AF-A0A3C1DEV0-F1
#
_entry.id   AF-A0A3C1DEV0-F1
#
_cell.length_a   1.000
_cell.length_b   1.000
_cell.length_c   1.000
_cell.angle_alpha   90.00
_cell.angle_beta   90.00
_cell.angle_gamma   90.00
#
_symmetry.space_group_name_H-M   'P 1'
#
loop_
_entity.id
_entity.type
_entity.pdbx_description
1 polymer ?
#
loop_
_entity_poly.entity_id
_entity_poly.type
_entity_poly.pdbx_seq_one_letter_code
_entity_poly.pdbx_strand_id
1 'polypeptide(L)'
;MVTVVQVARNVDTSAAYLQIKIENLSADILNSISGIAHIDYIDGSAGDVPFSELDFDLSQCEQGALKATALPRGDVESAFIKLLQIDSQQGKWHSTGEPADVPEREPLSMSEKAMTERDRQLKELHADSRIAGGSAQFHQGWWVCACGSINVGRETCHRCKCHKNLLSDLQDEESLCKSADIRSQNIYDRADSLIAREESVENLKKAQRLFEGISGWKDAKERAEECSEKLAVLEPKSAKKRKLLLCLATAATVLLVFFLTAGRPIAIKAITGLQKEIRYREAISLYEGGHFRKAYAEFKLIRSYSDASEMEAKAANALAEDYAKDGDTDQAIEWFKNADNETGAHEVEYGYVKEHYDSSDSKTKEYLDELVEAGYRDATELYSDLYKLDVRILVNSDENDTETSLTEIGSKSMGDAYVHVFVDGGDRSQEEVGIRV
;
A
#
# COMPACT_ATOMS: atom_id res chain seq x y z
N MET A 1 -49.70 -11.14 8.03
CA MET A 1 -50.09 -11.42 9.42
C MET A 1 -50.98 -10.29 9.90
N VAL A 2 -52.10 -10.57 10.57
CA VAL A 2 -52.92 -9.52 11.17
C VAL A 2 -52.27 -9.10 12.48
N THR A 3 -52.01 -7.81 12.66
CA THR A 3 -51.29 -7.26 13.82
C THR A 3 -52.17 -6.40 14.71
N VAL A 4 -53.22 -5.80 14.15
CA VAL A 4 -54.20 -5.02 14.90
C VAL A 4 -55.58 -5.31 14.36
N VAL A 5 -56.52 -5.52 15.28
CA VAL A 5 -57.96 -5.55 15.03
C VAL A 5 -58.59 -4.60 16.04
N GLN A 6 -59.24 -3.54 15.57
CA GLN A 6 -59.83 -2.53 16.42
C GLN A 6 -61.21 -2.13 15.92
N VAL A 7 -62.17 -2.01 16.83
CA VAL A 7 -63.48 -1.43 16.55
C VAL A 7 -63.49 0.01 17.05
N ALA A 8 -63.70 0.95 16.13
CA ALA A 8 -63.84 2.36 16.43
C ALA A 8 -65.31 2.79 16.30
N ARG A 9 -65.80 3.60 17.24
CA ARG A 9 -67.16 4.13 17.22
C ARG A 9 -67.15 5.64 17.05
N ASN A 10 -67.93 6.13 16.09
CA ASN A 10 -68.19 7.53 15.94
C ASN A 10 -69.21 7.97 17.00
N VAL A 11 -68.83 8.93 17.85
CA VAL A 11 -69.61 9.33 19.03
C VAL A 11 -70.88 10.09 18.62
N ASP A 12 -70.84 10.82 17.51
CA ASP A 12 -71.95 11.67 17.06
C ASP A 12 -73.01 10.89 16.27
N THR A 13 -72.58 9.91 15.47
CA THR A 13 -73.46 9.14 14.57
C THR A 13 -73.77 7.74 15.08
N SER A 14 -73.10 7.28 16.14
CA SER A 14 -73.09 5.88 16.60
C SER A 14 -72.63 4.85 15.56
N ALA A 15 -72.11 5.28 14.40
CA ALA A 15 -71.54 4.39 13.40
C ALA A 15 -70.29 3.69 13.96
N ALA A 16 -70.15 2.40 13.67
CA ALA A 16 -69.00 1.61 14.07
C ALA A 16 -68.18 1.18 12.85
N TYR A 17 -66.87 1.13 13.01
CA TYR A 17 -65.92 0.80 11.96
C TYR A 17 -64.88 -0.18 12.47
N LEU A 18 -64.61 -1.20 11.66
CA LEU A 18 -63.52 -2.13 11.85
C LEU A 18 -62.25 -1.58 11.19
N GLN A 19 -61.18 -1.52 11.98
CA GLN A 19 -59.85 -1.12 11.55
C GLN A 19 -58.90 -2.32 11.69
N ILE A 20 -58.23 -2.67 10.60
CA ILE A 20 -57.34 -3.81 10.54
C ILE A 20 -55.96 -3.31 10.11
N LYS A 21 -54.91 -3.73 10.81
CA LYS A 21 -53.53 -3.61 10.34
C LYS A 21 -52.95 -4.98 10.08
N ILE A 22 -52.16 -5.07 9.01
CA ILE A 22 -51.44 -6.28 8.66
C ILE A 22 -49.97 -5.97 8.42
N GLU A 23 -49.14 -6.97 8.69
CA GLU A 23 -47.71 -6.97 8.39
C GLU A 23 -47.41 -7.94 7.25
N ASN A 24 -46.64 -7.47 6.27
CA ASN A 24 -46.17 -8.28 5.17
C ASN A 24 -44.90 -9.06 5.55
N LEU A 25 -45.04 -10.35 5.82
CA LEU A 25 -43.94 -11.25 6.18
C LEU A 25 -43.27 -11.93 4.97
N SER A 26 -43.81 -11.72 3.76
CA SER A 26 -43.31 -12.34 2.53
C SER A 26 -42.18 -11.52 1.91
N ALA A 27 -41.51 -12.10 0.91
CA ALA A 27 -40.51 -11.42 0.07
C ALA A 27 -41.11 -10.50 -1.01
N ASP A 28 -42.42 -10.59 -1.23
CA ASP A 28 -43.10 -9.93 -2.35
C ASP A 28 -43.86 -8.69 -1.88
N ILE A 29 -44.12 -7.79 -2.81
CA ILE A 29 -45.13 -6.73 -2.62
C ILE A 29 -46.52 -7.38 -2.67
N LEU A 30 -47.38 -7.05 -1.71
CA LEU A 30 -48.77 -7.48 -1.69
C LEU A 30 -49.62 -6.44 -2.43
N ASN A 31 -50.14 -6.82 -3.60
CA ASN A 31 -50.90 -5.90 -4.46
C ASN A 31 -52.35 -5.78 -3.96
N SER A 32 -52.96 -6.89 -3.55
CA SER A 32 -54.34 -6.92 -3.05
C SER A 32 -54.55 -7.93 -1.93
N ILE A 33 -55.58 -7.70 -1.13
CA ILE A 33 -56.00 -8.60 -0.06
C ILE A 33 -57.52 -8.62 0.08
N SER A 34 -58.08 -9.78 0.40
CA SER A 34 -59.49 -9.91 0.76
C SER A 34 -59.65 -10.88 1.92
N GLY A 35 -60.71 -10.68 2.69
CA GLY A 35 -61.00 -11.47 3.87
C GLY A 35 -62.40 -11.25 4.40
N ILE A 36 -62.66 -11.89 5.52
CA ILE A 36 -63.91 -11.82 6.26
C ILE A 36 -63.61 -11.59 7.73
N ALA A 37 -64.35 -10.67 8.34
CA ALA A 37 -64.32 -10.44 9.76
C ALA A 37 -65.54 -11.12 10.39
N HIS A 38 -65.30 -12.12 11.22
CA HIS A 38 -66.31 -12.77 12.04
C HIS A 38 -66.51 -11.91 13.30
N ILE A 39 -67.72 -11.43 13.51
CA ILE A 39 -68.06 -10.48 14.58
C ILE A 39 -69.08 -11.14 15.51
N ASP A 40 -68.73 -11.22 16.79
CA ASP A 40 -69.67 -11.59 17.85
C ASP A 40 -70.20 -10.32 18.52
N TYR A 41 -71.52 -10.26 18.73
CA TYR A 41 -72.20 -9.14 19.37
C TYR A 41 -72.58 -9.49 20.81
N ILE A 42 -72.74 -8.46 21.64
CA ILE A 42 -73.05 -8.59 23.08
C ILE A 42 -74.37 -9.36 23.35
N ASP A 43 -75.29 -9.38 22.39
CA ASP A 43 -76.55 -10.12 22.48
C ASP A 43 -76.42 -11.63 22.16
N GLY A 44 -75.22 -12.11 21.86
CA GLY A 44 -74.92 -13.48 21.50
C GLY A 44 -75.17 -13.82 20.03
N SER A 45 -75.58 -12.85 19.20
CA SER A 45 -75.62 -13.03 17.75
C SER A 45 -74.21 -12.89 17.14
N ALA A 46 -74.01 -13.53 15.98
CA ALA A 46 -72.76 -13.44 15.23
C ALA A 46 -73.05 -13.04 13.77
N GLY A 47 -72.07 -12.42 13.10
CA GLY A 47 -72.19 -12.05 11.70
C GLY A 47 -70.85 -11.87 11.01
N ASP A 48 -70.88 -11.97 9.69
CA ASP A 48 -69.69 -11.90 8.85
C ASP A 48 -69.66 -10.60 8.05
N VAL A 49 -68.53 -9.89 8.12
CA VAL A 49 -68.32 -8.63 7.41
C VAL A 49 -67.16 -8.80 6.43
N PRO A 50 -67.42 -8.86 5.10
CA PRO A 50 -66.36 -8.97 4.11
C PRO A 50 -65.58 -7.66 4.00
N PHE A 51 -64.28 -7.77 3.71
CA PHE A 51 -63.43 -6.63 3.39
C PHE A 51 -62.47 -6.97 2.24
N SER A 52 -62.07 -5.97 1.49
CA SER A 52 -61.08 -6.12 0.43
C SER A 52 -60.33 -4.80 0.18
N GLU A 53 -59.07 -4.93 -0.21
CA GLU A 53 -58.26 -3.86 -0.79
C GLU A 53 -57.62 -4.33 -2.07
N LEU A 54 -57.91 -3.64 -3.16
CA LEU A 54 -57.43 -3.99 -4.50
C LEU A 54 -56.10 -3.31 -4.86
N ASP A 55 -55.79 -2.21 -4.18
CA ASP A 55 -54.64 -1.34 -4.43
C ASP A 55 -53.91 -1.12 -3.10
N PHE A 56 -53.38 -2.22 -2.56
CA PHE A 56 -52.80 -2.25 -1.23
C PHE A 56 -51.29 -1.97 -1.25
N ASP A 57 -50.60 -2.43 -2.30
CA ASP A 57 -49.18 -2.21 -2.60
C ASP A 57 -48.25 -2.23 -1.38
N LEU A 58 -48.47 -3.18 -0.46
CA LEU A 58 -47.72 -3.23 0.79
C LEU A 58 -46.35 -3.85 0.56
N SER A 59 -45.31 -3.03 0.75
CA SER A 59 -43.92 -3.46 0.59
C SER A 59 -43.53 -4.53 1.61
N GLN A 60 -42.46 -5.25 1.28
CA GLN A 60 -41.93 -6.30 2.13
C GLN A 60 -41.56 -5.80 3.55
N CYS A 61 -41.96 -6.56 4.57
CA CYS A 61 -41.67 -6.27 5.98
C CYS A 61 -42.24 -4.93 6.49
N GLU A 62 -43.22 -4.37 5.80
CA GLU A 62 -43.95 -3.19 6.26
C GLU A 62 -45.30 -3.56 6.87
N GLN A 63 -45.85 -2.61 7.64
CA GLN A 63 -47.20 -2.68 8.15
C GLN A 63 -48.11 -1.73 7.38
N GLY A 64 -49.26 -2.24 6.94
CA GLY A 64 -50.28 -1.47 6.24
C GLY A 64 -51.62 -1.54 6.96
N ALA A 65 -52.32 -0.41 7.03
CA ALA A 65 -53.71 -0.36 7.48
C ALA A 65 -54.65 -0.55 6.29
N LEU A 66 -55.65 -1.41 6.44
CA LEU A 66 -56.75 -1.51 5.47
C LEU A 66 -57.71 -0.33 5.65
N LYS A 67 -58.50 0.01 4.63
CA LYS A 67 -59.56 1.02 4.80
C LYS A 67 -60.53 0.54 5.86
N ALA A 68 -61.02 1.50 6.64
CA ALA A 68 -62.00 1.24 7.68
C ALA A 68 -63.27 0.63 7.06
N THR A 69 -63.66 -0.54 7.56
CA THR A 69 -64.84 -1.27 7.07
C THR A 69 -66.02 -0.95 7.98
N ALA A 70 -67.12 -0.44 7.44
CA ALA A 70 -68.31 -0.13 8.23
C ALA A 70 -68.93 -1.39 8.81
N LEU A 71 -69.28 -1.34 10.10
CA LEU A 71 -69.95 -2.44 10.78
C LEU A 71 -71.47 -2.20 10.81
N PRO A 72 -72.29 -3.27 10.70
CA PRO A 72 -73.75 -3.15 10.77
C PRO A 72 -74.25 -2.61 12.11
N ARG A 73 -73.53 -2.91 13.20
CA ARG A 73 -73.85 -2.51 14.58
C ARG A 73 -72.57 -2.16 15.35
N GLY A 74 -72.73 -1.41 16.45
CA GLY A 74 -71.61 -0.94 17.28
C GLY A 74 -71.43 -1.65 18.62
N ASP A 75 -72.27 -2.64 18.94
CA ASP A 75 -72.22 -3.45 20.16
C ASP A 75 -71.43 -4.75 19.95
N VAL A 76 -70.22 -4.61 19.41
CA VAL A 76 -69.29 -5.72 19.15
C VAL A 76 -68.66 -6.18 20.47
N GLU A 77 -68.73 -7.48 20.74
CA GLU A 77 -68.04 -8.16 21.83
C GLU A 77 -66.66 -8.65 21.39
N SER A 78 -66.58 -9.26 20.21
CA SER A 78 -65.38 -9.92 19.69
C SER A 78 -65.29 -9.76 18.17
N ALA A 79 -64.07 -9.67 17.64
CA ALA A 79 -63.82 -9.61 16.20
C ALA A 79 -62.63 -10.48 15.82
N PHE A 80 -62.85 -11.39 14.87
CA PHE A 80 -61.85 -12.33 14.38
C PHE A 80 -61.68 -12.22 12.88
N ILE A 81 -60.44 -12.14 12.40
CA ILE A 81 -60.13 -11.86 10.99
C ILE A 81 -59.61 -13.11 10.30
N LYS A 82 -60.29 -13.51 9.22
CA LYS A 82 -59.84 -14.55 8.31
C LYS A 82 -59.51 -13.95 6.94
N LEU A 83 -58.23 -13.99 6.59
CA LEU A 83 -57.78 -13.66 5.24
C LEU A 83 -58.19 -14.79 4.31
N LEU A 84 -58.73 -14.46 3.13
CA LEU A 84 -59.21 -15.44 2.16
C LEU A 84 -58.28 -15.52 0.96
N GLN A 85 -57.87 -14.38 0.42
CA GLN A 85 -56.98 -14.31 -0.74
C GLN A 85 -56.02 -13.12 -0.62
N ILE A 86 -54.77 -13.33 -1.04
CA ILE A 86 -53.75 -12.30 -1.18
C ILE A 86 -53.15 -12.44 -2.58
N ASP A 87 -53.15 -11.37 -3.37
CA ASP A 87 -52.45 -11.34 -4.64
C ASP A 87 -51.10 -10.62 -4.44
N SER A 88 -50.01 -11.31 -4.71
CA SER A 88 -48.65 -10.76 -4.72
C SER A 88 -48.11 -10.64 -6.14
N GLN A 89 -46.91 -10.08 -6.29
CA GLN A 89 -46.19 -10.05 -7.57
C GLN A 89 -45.94 -11.44 -8.17
N GLN A 90 -45.83 -12.49 -7.33
CA GLN A 90 -45.48 -13.84 -7.77
C GLN A 90 -46.70 -14.76 -7.94
N GLY A 91 -47.89 -14.33 -7.51
CA GLY A 91 -49.11 -15.09 -7.73
C GLY A 91 -50.18 -14.85 -6.67
N LYS A 92 -51.18 -15.73 -6.69
CA LYS A 92 -52.33 -15.67 -5.78
C LYS A 92 -52.21 -16.72 -4.69
N TRP A 93 -52.27 -16.28 -3.45
CA TRP A 93 -52.39 -17.14 -2.29
C TRP A 93 -53.84 -17.19 -1.82
N HIS A 94 -54.30 -18.38 -1.43
CA HIS A 94 -55.62 -18.59 -0.85
C HIS A 94 -55.49 -19.28 0.50
N SER A 95 -56.34 -18.90 1.44
CA SER A 95 -56.38 -19.55 2.75
C SER A 95 -56.89 -20.98 2.65
N THR A 96 -56.20 -21.89 3.33
CA THR A 96 -56.48 -23.33 3.33
C THR A 96 -56.96 -23.86 4.68
N GLY A 97 -57.04 -23.01 5.71
CA GLY A 97 -57.38 -23.41 7.08
C GLY A 97 -57.94 -22.27 7.92
N GLU A 98 -58.19 -22.54 9.20
CA GLU A 98 -58.58 -21.52 10.16
C GLU A 98 -57.37 -20.69 10.62
N PRO A 99 -57.54 -19.39 10.91
CA PRO A 99 -56.48 -18.59 11.51
C PRO A 99 -56.02 -19.20 12.83
N ALA A 100 -54.71 -19.15 13.06
CA ALA A 100 -54.06 -19.67 14.24
C ALA A 100 -53.18 -18.60 14.86
N ASP A 101 -52.86 -18.77 16.14
CA ASP A 101 -51.94 -17.90 16.85
C ASP A 101 -50.54 -17.93 16.22
N VAL A 102 -49.87 -16.79 16.34
CA VAL A 102 -48.48 -16.63 15.89
C VAL A 102 -47.60 -17.59 16.70
N PRO A 103 -46.84 -18.50 16.05
CA PRO A 103 -45.97 -19.42 16.77
C PRO A 103 -44.94 -18.67 17.62
N GLU A 104 -44.74 -19.14 18.84
CA GLU A 104 -43.72 -18.58 19.73
C GLU A 104 -42.33 -19.12 19.39
N ARG A 105 -41.31 -18.34 19.78
CA ARG A 105 -39.91 -18.74 19.65
C ARG A 105 -39.62 -19.89 20.62
N GLU A 106 -39.34 -21.06 20.07
CA GLU A 106 -38.94 -22.23 20.86
C GLU A 106 -37.47 -22.16 21.29
N PRO A 107 -37.13 -22.59 22.52
CA PRO A 107 -35.74 -22.76 22.93
C PRO A 107 -35.10 -23.94 22.19
N LEU A 108 -33.83 -23.81 21.81
CA LEU A 108 -33.04 -24.91 21.29
C LEU A 108 -32.38 -25.67 22.44
N SER A 109 -32.65 -26.97 22.52
CA SER A 109 -32.08 -27.86 23.52
C SER A 109 -31.31 -28.99 22.83
N MET A 110 -29.99 -29.00 23.02
CA MET A 110 -29.06 -30.07 22.60
C MET A 110 -28.05 -30.30 23.73
N SER A 111 -27.21 -31.33 23.60
CA SER A 111 -26.09 -31.54 24.54
C SER A 111 -25.19 -30.31 24.67
N GLU A 112 -24.54 -30.17 25.84
CA GLU A 112 -23.59 -29.08 26.12
C GLU A 112 -22.48 -28.98 25.06
N LYS A 113 -22.01 -30.12 24.57
CA LYS A 113 -21.03 -30.22 23.49
C LYS A 113 -21.53 -29.61 22.19
N ALA A 114 -22.74 -29.98 21.76
CA ALA A 114 -23.35 -29.43 20.55
C ALA A 114 -23.66 -27.93 20.69
N MET A 115 -24.16 -27.50 21.86
CA MET A 115 -24.43 -26.08 22.13
C MET A 115 -23.15 -25.23 22.13
N THR A 116 -22.07 -25.73 22.73
CA THR A 116 -20.77 -25.04 22.73
C THR A 116 -20.20 -24.89 21.32
N GLU A 117 -20.31 -25.95 20.50
CA GLU A 117 -19.84 -25.92 19.12
C GLU A 117 -20.70 -25.01 18.24
N ARG A 118 -22.03 -25.03 18.42
CA ARG A 118 -22.94 -24.09 17.77
C ARG A 118 -22.60 -22.65 18.10
N ASP A 119 -22.40 -22.32 19.37
CA ASP A 119 -22.06 -20.96 19.81
C ASP A 119 -20.73 -20.49 19.22
N ARG A 120 -19.75 -21.39 19.08
CA ARG A 120 -18.48 -21.11 18.40
C ARG A 120 -18.71 -20.77 16.92
N GLN A 121 -19.44 -21.62 16.19
CA GLN A 121 -19.71 -21.41 14.76
C GLN A 121 -20.52 -20.12 14.52
N LEU A 122 -21.50 -19.83 15.38
CA LEU A 122 -22.26 -18.57 15.31
C LEU A 122 -21.38 -17.34 15.51
N LYS A 123 -20.41 -17.40 16.44
CA LYS A 123 -19.44 -16.31 16.67
C LYS A 123 -18.53 -16.09 15.46
N GLU A 124 -18.04 -17.16 14.84
CA GLU A 124 -17.19 -17.08 13.64
C GLU A 124 -17.92 -16.51 12.44
N LEU A 125 -19.23 -16.78 12.34
CA LEU A 125 -20.10 -16.23 11.30
C LEU A 125 -20.61 -14.83 11.62
N HIS A 126 -20.19 -14.22 12.74
CA HIS A 126 -20.67 -12.93 13.22
C HIS A 126 -22.21 -12.84 13.26
N ALA A 127 -22.84 -13.95 13.63
CA ALA A 127 -24.27 -14.07 13.60
C ALA A 127 -24.94 -13.25 14.72
N ASP A 128 -26.16 -12.80 14.46
CA ASP A 128 -26.90 -11.92 15.36
C ASP A 128 -27.16 -12.58 16.72
N SER A 129 -26.87 -11.89 17.83
CA SER A 129 -27.00 -12.43 19.19
C SER A 129 -28.42 -12.91 19.53
N ARG A 130 -29.46 -12.42 18.84
CA ARG A 130 -30.86 -12.83 19.05
C ARG A 130 -31.13 -14.28 18.67
N ILE A 131 -30.27 -14.93 17.89
CA ILE A 131 -30.44 -16.35 17.54
C ILE A 131 -29.92 -17.29 18.65
N ALA A 132 -29.16 -16.76 19.61
CA ALA A 132 -28.57 -17.55 20.68
C ALA A 132 -29.68 -18.25 21.48
N GLY A 133 -29.55 -19.58 21.64
CA GLY A 133 -30.51 -20.42 22.35
C GLY A 133 -31.89 -20.60 21.72
N GLY A 134 -32.15 -20.09 20.52
CA GLY A 134 -33.44 -20.26 19.84
C GLY A 134 -33.43 -21.35 18.77
N SER A 135 -34.55 -22.05 18.62
CA SER A 135 -34.79 -23.07 17.60
C SER A 135 -35.44 -22.46 16.35
N ALA A 136 -34.94 -22.79 15.17
CA ALA A 136 -35.59 -22.52 13.90
C ALA A 136 -36.61 -23.64 13.61
N GLN A 137 -37.85 -23.24 13.32
CA GLN A 137 -38.98 -24.12 13.10
C GLN A 137 -39.35 -24.08 11.62
N PHE A 138 -39.24 -25.21 10.92
CA PHE A 138 -39.45 -25.28 9.47
C PHE A 138 -40.83 -25.84 9.15
N HIS A 139 -41.63 -25.07 8.41
CA HIS A 139 -42.96 -25.45 7.95
C HIS A 139 -43.02 -25.47 6.41
N GLN A 140 -44.13 -25.94 5.86
CA GLN A 140 -44.34 -25.90 4.41
C GLN A 140 -44.59 -24.46 3.95
N GLY A 141 -43.66 -23.91 3.15
CA GLY A 141 -43.76 -22.57 2.57
C GLY A 141 -43.35 -21.40 3.48
N TRP A 142 -43.10 -21.64 4.77
CA TRP A 142 -42.66 -20.62 5.72
C TRP A 142 -41.86 -21.22 6.88
N TRP A 143 -41.19 -20.39 7.67
CA TRP A 143 -40.39 -20.84 8.82
C TRP A 143 -40.24 -19.76 9.89
N VAL A 144 -40.09 -20.18 11.14
CA VAL A 144 -39.71 -19.32 12.27
C VAL A 144 -38.20 -19.37 12.42
N CYS A 145 -37.55 -18.21 12.40
CA CYS A 145 -36.12 -18.12 12.64
C CYS A 145 -35.79 -18.33 14.12
N ALA A 146 -34.56 -18.77 14.41
CA ALA A 146 -34.01 -18.83 15.76
C ALA A 146 -34.07 -17.47 16.52
N CYS A 147 -34.21 -16.33 15.84
CA CYS A 147 -34.45 -15.02 16.47
C CYS A 147 -35.95 -14.74 16.77
N GLY A 148 -36.85 -15.67 16.47
CA GLY A 148 -38.30 -15.55 16.64
C GLY A 148 -39.07 -14.87 15.50
N SER A 149 -38.41 -14.46 14.41
CA SER A 149 -39.10 -13.84 13.27
C SER A 149 -39.65 -14.88 12.30
N ILE A 150 -40.89 -14.67 11.85
CA ILE A 150 -41.55 -15.50 10.83
C ILE A 150 -41.14 -15.03 9.44
N ASN A 151 -40.90 -15.99 8.54
CA ASN A 151 -40.45 -15.74 7.18
C ASN A 151 -41.28 -16.57 6.21
N VAL A 152 -42.02 -15.92 5.32
CA VAL A 152 -42.88 -16.58 4.33
C VAL A 152 -42.19 -16.52 2.96
N GLY A 153 -41.94 -17.67 2.33
CA GLY A 153 -41.31 -17.73 1.00
C GLY A 153 -39.90 -17.12 0.92
N ARG A 154 -39.14 -17.08 2.03
CA ARG A 154 -37.80 -16.48 2.12
C ARG A 154 -36.75 -17.50 2.50
N GLU A 155 -35.56 -17.38 1.89
CA GLU A 155 -34.37 -18.16 2.27
C GLU A 155 -33.53 -17.50 3.37
N THR A 156 -33.71 -16.19 3.59
CA THR A 156 -33.01 -15.43 4.62
C THR A 156 -34.00 -14.77 5.58
N CYS A 157 -33.65 -14.74 6.86
CA CYS A 157 -34.49 -14.11 7.86
C CYS A 157 -34.55 -12.60 7.62
N HIS A 158 -35.75 -12.03 7.53
CA HIS A 158 -35.90 -10.60 7.27
C HIS A 158 -35.33 -9.72 8.40
N ARG A 159 -35.28 -10.24 9.64
CA ARG A 159 -34.85 -9.50 10.84
C ARG A 159 -33.37 -9.68 11.18
N CYS A 160 -32.88 -10.92 11.30
CA CYS A 160 -31.48 -11.20 11.68
C CYS A 160 -30.58 -11.53 10.49
N LYS A 161 -31.14 -11.61 9.27
CA LYS A 161 -30.44 -11.94 8.02
C LYS A 161 -29.81 -13.33 7.95
N CYS A 162 -30.03 -14.18 8.96
CA CYS A 162 -29.51 -15.54 8.97
C CYS A 162 -30.18 -16.41 7.88
N HIS A 163 -29.40 -17.27 7.24
CA HIS A 163 -29.88 -18.14 6.17
C HIS A 163 -30.59 -19.38 6.74
N LYS A 164 -31.67 -19.81 6.08
CA LYS A 164 -32.49 -20.96 6.48
C LYS A 164 -31.66 -22.24 6.62
N ASN A 165 -30.91 -22.60 5.57
CA ASN A 165 -30.05 -23.80 5.57
C ASN A 165 -28.99 -23.78 6.67
N LEU A 166 -28.36 -22.62 6.91
CA LEU A 166 -27.39 -22.48 8.00
C LEU A 166 -28.01 -22.81 9.36
N LEU A 167 -29.23 -22.33 9.62
CA LEU A 167 -29.93 -22.65 10.87
C LEU A 167 -30.37 -24.11 10.95
N SER A 168 -30.63 -24.76 9.81
CA SER A 168 -30.88 -26.19 9.78
C SER A 168 -29.63 -26.96 10.23
N ASP A 169 -28.47 -26.63 9.66
CA ASP A 169 -27.19 -27.29 9.97
C ASP A 169 -26.77 -27.04 11.42
N LEU A 170 -26.98 -25.83 11.93
CA LEU A 170 -26.66 -25.42 13.31
C LEU A 170 -27.66 -25.92 14.36
N GLN A 171 -28.55 -26.83 13.98
CA GLN A 171 -29.48 -27.54 14.88
C GLN A 171 -29.41 -29.06 14.69
N ASP A 172 -28.54 -29.53 13.80
CA ASP A 172 -28.20 -30.94 13.70
C ASP A 172 -27.17 -31.28 14.79
N GLU A 173 -27.68 -31.81 15.89
CA GLU A 173 -26.87 -32.19 17.05
C GLU A 173 -25.76 -33.20 16.69
N GLU A 174 -26.03 -34.16 15.80
CA GLU A 174 -25.05 -35.18 15.42
C GLU A 174 -23.91 -34.53 14.63
N SER A 175 -24.24 -33.67 13.65
CA SER A 175 -23.26 -32.93 12.86
C SER A 175 -22.40 -31.99 13.71
N LEU A 176 -23.02 -31.28 14.66
CA LEU A 176 -22.31 -30.41 15.60
C LEU A 176 -21.37 -31.21 16.51
N CYS A 177 -21.81 -32.35 17.03
CA CYS A 177 -20.96 -33.22 17.85
C CYS A 177 -19.76 -33.76 17.06
N LYS A 178 -19.96 -34.19 15.81
CA LYS A 178 -18.87 -34.62 14.91
C LYS A 178 -17.88 -33.49 14.65
N SER A 179 -18.37 -32.28 14.40
CA SER A 179 -17.53 -31.10 14.17
C SER A 179 -16.69 -30.77 15.41
N ALA A 180 -17.29 -30.85 16.60
CA ALA A 180 -16.58 -30.67 17.87
C ALA A 180 -15.47 -31.73 18.08
N ASP A 181 -15.71 -32.98 17.70
CA ASP A 181 -14.74 -34.08 17.81
C ASP A 181 -13.56 -33.91 16.86
N ILE A 182 -13.83 -33.57 15.60
CA ILE A 182 -12.79 -33.26 14.60
C ILE A 182 -11.91 -32.11 15.10
N ARG A 183 -12.51 -31.04 15.64
CA ARG A 183 -11.78 -29.91 16.19
C ARG A 183 -10.92 -30.33 17.38
N SER A 184 -11.50 -31.09 18.31
CA SER A 184 -10.78 -31.55 19.51
C SER A 184 -9.62 -32.48 19.13
N GLN A 185 -9.81 -33.35 18.13
CA GLN A 185 -8.76 -34.18 17.56
C GLN A 185 -7.62 -33.34 16.96
N ASN A 186 -7.93 -32.33 16.14
CA ASN A 186 -6.92 -31.44 15.55
C ASN A 186 -6.12 -30.67 16.62
N ILE A 187 -6.78 -30.24 17.70
CA ILE A 187 -6.11 -29.57 18.83
C ILE A 187 -5.18 -30.55 19.57
N TYR A 188 -5.67 -31.77 19.79
CA TYR A 188 -4.90 -32.85 20.41
C TYR A 188 -3.64 -33.18 19.60
N ASP A 189 -3.78 -33.44 18.29
CA ASP A 189 -2.65 -33.78 17.40
C ASP A 189 -1.62 -32.65 17.30
N ARG A 190 -2.09 -31.40 17.35
CA ARG A 190 -1.21 -30.22 17.41
C ARG A 190 -0.44 -30.15 18.72
N ALA A 191 -1.08 -30.45 19.85
CA ALA A 191 -0.43 -30.48 21.16
C ALA A 191 0.63 -31.59 21.23
N ASP A 192 0.30 -32.79 20.74
CA ASP A 192 1.24 -33.91 20.63
C ASP A 192 2.44 -33.58 19.73
N SER A 193 2.19 -32.95 18.58
CA SER A 193 3.25 -32.52 17.67
C SER A 193 4.22 -31.52 18.31
N LEU A 194 3.74 -30.66 19.22
CA LEU A 194 4.61 -29.72 19.96
C LEU A 194 5.52 -30.45 20.94
N ILE A 195 5.02 -31.49 21.60
CA ILE A 195 5.79 -32.31 22.54
C ILE A 195 6.81 -33.16 21.78
N ALA A 196 6.44 -33.73 20.64
CA ALA A 196 7.29 -34.64 19.86
C ALA A 196 8.50 -33.96 19.19
N ARG A 197 8.41 -32.68 18.83
CA ARG A 197 9.48 -31.95 18.13
C ARG A 197 10.69 -31.67 19.01
N GLU A 198 10.47 -31.06 20.16
CA GLU A 198 11.51 -30.70 21.12
C GLU A 198 10.89 -30.43 22.48
N GLU A 199 11.43 -31.09 23.52
CA GLU A 199 11.00 -30.91 24.91
C GLU A 199 11.55 -29.59 25.50
N SER A 200 10.96 -28.48 25.04
CA SER A 200 11.26 -27.12 25.52
C SER A 200 10.13 -26.60 26.41
N VAL A 201 10.49 -25.72 27.36
CA VAL A 201 9.53 -25.07 28.28
C VAL A 201 8.42 -24.35 27.49
N GLU A 202 8.75 -23.73 26.37
CA GLU A 202 7.79 -22.99 25.53
C GLU A 202 6.81 -23.94 24.82
N ASN A 203 7.31 -25.04 24.25
CA ASN A 203 6.46 -26.04 23.59
C ASN A 203 5.53 -26.72 24.61
N LEU A 204 6.04 -27.08 25.78
CA LEU A 204 5.25 -27.67 26.86
C LEU A 204 4.15 -26.73 27.36
N LYS A 205 4.43 -25.43 27.52
CA LYS A 205 3.40 -24.43 27.89
C LYS A 205 2.33 -24.24 26.82
N LYS A 206 2.69 -24.38 25.54
CA LYS A 206 1.72 -24.32 24.43
C LYS A 206 0.88 -25.60 24.38
N ALA A 207 1.51 -26.77 24.50
CA ALA A 207 0.83 -28.05 24.53
C ALA A 207 -0.13 -28.15 25.72
N GLN A 208 0.30 -27.76 26.92
CA GLN A 208 -0.54 -27.69 28.11
C GLN A 208 -1.81 -26.87 27.88
N ARG A 209 -1.68 -25.63 27.38
CA ARG A 209 -2.83 -24.76 27.07
C ARG A 209 -3.79 -25.36 26.05
N LEU A 210 -3.26 -26.08 25.05
CA LEU A 210 -4.08 -26.75 24.06
C LEU A 210 -4.87 -27.91 24.68
N PHE A 211 -4.22 -28.74 25.49
CA PHE A 211 -4.87 -29.85 26.21
C PHE A 211 -5.90 -29.38 27.24
N GLU A 212 -5.60 -28.34 28.01
CA GLU A 212 -6.55 -27.71 28.94
C GLU A 212 -7.80 -27.20 28.21
N GLY A 213 -7.65 -26.69 26.98
CA GLY A 213 -8.76 -26.26 26.13
C GLY A 213 -9.67 -27.38 25.63
N ILE A 214 -9.28 -28.65 25.82
CA ILE A 214 -10.05 -29.84 25.43
C ILE A 214 -10.09 -30.89 26.56
N SER A 215 -10.09 -30.46 27.84
CA SER A 215 -9.92 -31.34 29.00
C SER A 215 -10.92 -32.50 29.13
N GLY A 216 -12.09 -32.43 28.50
CA GLY A 216 -13.09 -33.50 28.45
C GLY A 216 -12.94 -34.48 27.28
N TRP A 217 -11.89 -34.35 26.47
CA TRP A 217 -11.64 -35.14 25.26
C TRP A 217 -10.47 -36.11 25.45
N LYS A 218 -10.73 -37.41 25.29
CA LYS A 218 -9.72 -38.48 25.48
C LYS A 218 -9.02 -38.34 26.84
N ASP A 219 -7.70 -38.45 26.86
CA ASP A 219 -6.78 -38.29 27.99
C ASP A 219 -6.17 -36.87 28.05
N ALA A 220 -6.80 -35.86 27.42
CA ALA A 220 -6.22 -34.52 27.34
C ALA A 220 -5.95 -33.91 28.72
N LYS A 221 -6.79 -34.19 29.73
CA LYS A 221 -6.56 -33.72 31.10
C LYS A 221 -5.26 -34.29 31.67
N GLU A 222 -5.06 -35.59 31.54
CA GLU A 222 -3.87 -36.30 31.98
C GLU A 222 -2.62 -35.80 31.23
N ARG A 223 -2.75 -35.54 29.92
CA ARG A 223 -1.67 -34.97 29.10
C ARG A 223 -1.30 -33.54 29.51
N ALA A 224 -2.28 -32.72 29.92
CA ALA A 224 -2.02 -31.39 30.48
C ALA A 224 -1.28 -31.46 31.82
N GLU A 225 -1.68 -32.41 32.69
CA GLU A 225 -0.99 -32.69 33.97
C GLU A 225 0.46 -33.15 33.73
N GLU A 226 0.68 -34.06 32.77
CA GLU A 226 2.03 -34.50 32.36
C GLU A 226 2.91 -33.33 31.88
N CYS A 227 2.34 -32.41 31.09
CA CYS A 227 3.04 -31.19 30.69
C CYS A 227 3.41 -30.32 31.89
N SER A 228 2.50 -30.18 32.86
CA SER A 228 2.73 -29.40 34.10
C SER A 228 3.85 -30.00 34.95
N GLU A 229 3.89 -31.32 35.11
CA GLU A 229 4.96 -32.02 35.82
C GLU A 229 6.31 -31.85 35.14
N LYS A 230 6.36 -32.03 33.81
CA LYS A 230 7.56 -31.78 33.00
C LYS A 230 8.04 -30.35 33.12
N LEU A 231 7.12 -29.38 33.11
CA LEU A 231 7.43 -27.97 33.35
C LEU A 231 8.03 -27.76 34.74
N ALA A 232 7.45 -28.34 35.80
CA ALA A 232 7.98 -28.21 37.16
C ALA A 232 9.42 -28.75 37.31
N VAL A 233 9.80 -29.78 36.53
CA VAL A 233 11.16 -30.33 36.50
C VAL A 233 12.12 -29.49 35.64
N LEU A 234 11.63 -28.95 34.52
CA LEU A 234 12.44 -28.20 33.56
C LEU A 234 12.59 -26.73 33.93
N GLU A 235 11.63 -26.11 34.60
CA GLU A 235 11.71 -24.72 35.06
C GLU A 235 12.93 -24.45 35.95
N PRO A 236 13.29 -25.25 36.98
CA PRO A 236 14.51 -25.03 37.76
C PRO A 236 15.81 -25.31 36.96
N LYS A 237 15.81 -26.26 36.02
CA LYS A 237 16.96 -26.52 35.11
C LYS A 237 17.15 -25.38 34.11
N SER A 238 16.05 -24.87 33.56
CA SER A 238 16.01 -23.70 32.69
C SER A 238 16.35 -22.43 33.45
N ALA A 239 16.02 -22.31 34.74
CA ALA A 239 16.41 -21.22 35.62
C ALA A 239 17.92 -21.22 35.93
N LYS A 240 18.55 -22.40 36.07
CA LYS A 240 20.03 -22.52 36.13
C LYS A 240 20.70 -22.17 34.80
N LYS A 241 20.19 -22.66 33.66
CA LYS A 241 20.63 -22.21 32.33
C LYS A 241 20.42 -20.71 32.12
N ARG A 242 19.29 -20.17 32.60
CA ARG A 242 18.92 -18.76 32.55
C ARG A 242 19.75 -17.91 33.50
N LYS A 243 20.21 -18.42 34.66
CA LYS A 243 21.21 -17.78 35.54
C LYS A 243 22.60 -17.77 34.91
N LEU A 244 23.01 -18.85 34.24
CA LEU A 244 24.26 -18.91 33.48
C LEU A 244 24.23 -17.96 32.26
N LEU A 245 23.11 -17.94 31.53
CA LEU A 245 22.80 -16.97 30.49
C LEU A 245 22.62 -15.56 31.05
N LEU A 246 22.13 -15.35 32.27
CA LEU A 246 22.05 -14.04 32.93
C LEU A 246 23.41 -13.55 33.40
N CYS A 247 24.34 -14.41 33.79
CA CYS A 247 25.73 -14.01 34.08
C CYS A 247 26.46 -13.60 32.79
N LEU A 248 26.22 -14.33 31.69
CA LEU A 248 26.68 -13.93 30.36
C LEU A 248 25.94 -12.68 29.85
N ALA A 249 24.65 -12.55 30.14
CA ALA A 249 23.84 -11.41 29.74
C ALA A 249 24.04 -10.19 30.62
N THR A 250 24.50 -10.32 31.88
CA THR A 250 24.86 -9.17 32.74
C THR A 250 26.19 -8.57 32.30
N ALA A 251 27.17 -9.41 31.96
CA ALA A 251 28.37 -8.97 31.23
C ALA A 251 27.99 -8.35 29.87
N ALA A 252 27.06 -8.94 29.12
CA ALA A 252 26.59 -8.40 27.85
C ALA A 252 25.71 -7.14 28.00
N THR A 253 24.95 -6.95 29.08
CA THR A 253 24.14 -5.74 29.32
C THR A 253 24.96 -4.60 29.85
N VAL A 254 26.02 -4.86 30.62
CA VAL A 254 27.01 -3.81 30.95
C VAL A 254 27.75 -3.40 29.68
N LEU A 255 28.08 -4.35 28.79
CA LEU A 255 28.58 -4.05 27.44
C LEU A 255 27.55 -3.29 26.59
N LEU A 256 26.27 -3.67 26.63
CA LEU A 256 25.19 -3.06 25.83
C LEU A 256 24.86 -1.65 26.31
N VAL A 257 24.82 -1.42 27.62
CA VAL A 257 24.64 -0.08 28.21
C VAL A 257 25.86 0.78 27.91
N PHE A 258 27.08 0.22 27.94
CA PHE A 258 28.27 0.91 27.43
C PHE A 258 28.10 1.25 25.94
N PHE A 259 27.73 0.30 25.06
CA PHE A 259 27.44 0.55 23.64
C PHE A 259 26.28 1.53 23.38
N LEU A 260 25.35 1.71 24.32
CA LEU A 260 24.22 2.64 24.17
C LEU A 260 24.53 4.06 24.69
N THR A 261 25.44 4.23 25.65
CA THR A 261 25.75 5.55 26.25
C THR A 261 27.11 6.12 25.83
N ALA A 262 28.19 5.33 25.82
CA ALA A 262 29.56 5.79 25.53
C ALA A 262 30.21 5.11 24.32
N GLY A 263 29.84 3.86 24.03
CA GLY A 263 30.36 3.01 22.97
C GLY A 263 29.65 3.19 21.63
N ARG A 264 28.46 3.82 21.57
CA ARG A 264 27.77 4.12 20.30
C ARG A 264 28.59 5.02 19.36
N PRO A 265 29.15 6.15 19.81
CA PRO A 265 30.05 6.95 18.97
C PRO A 265 31.35 6.22 18.64
N ILE A 266 31.85 5.35 19.52
CA ILE A 266 33.08 4.56 19.30
C ILE A 266 32.84 3.46 18.26
N ALA A 267 31.72 2.75 18.32
CA ALA A 267 31.32 1.71 17.38
C ALA A 267 30.99 2.29 16.00
N ILE A 268 30.28 3.42 15.94
CA ILE A 268 30.03 4.12 14.66
C ILE A 268 31.35 4.60 14.04
N LYS A 269 32.27 5.17 14.84
CA LYS A 269 33.62 5.54 14.35
C LYS A 269 34.43 4.33 13.87
N ALA A 270 34.36 3.19 14.58
CA ALA A 270 35.06 1.97 14.18
C ALA A 270 34.47 1.34 12.91
N ILE A 271 33.14 1.29 12.77
CA ILE A 271 32.46 0.76 11.57
C ILE A 271 32.71 1.65 10.37
N THR A 272 32.60 2.97 10.53
CA THR A 272 32.89 3.92 9.44
C THR A 272 34.37 3.92 9.05
N GLY A 273 35.28 3.72 10.01
CA GLY A 273 36.71 3.50 9.74
C GLY A 273 36.96 2.22 8.95
N LEU A 274 36.33 1.11 9.34
CA LEU A 274 36.45 -0.18 8.65
C LEU A 274 35.86 -0.15 7.23
N GLN A 275 34.73 0.53 7.03
CA GLN A 275 34.16 0.74 5.70
C GLN A 275 35.09 1.55 4.80
N LYS A 276 35.72 2.61 5.34
CA LYS A 276 36.71 3.39 4.60
C LYS A 276 37.95 2.57 4.24
N GLU A 277 38.43 1.71 5.15
CA GLU A 277 39.53 0.78 4.89
C GLU A 277 39.22 -0.23 3.76
N ILE A 278 38.02 -0.83 3.78
CA ILE A 278 37.60 -1.79 2.73
C ILE A 278 37.57 -1.10 1.37
N ARG A 279 36.94 0.08 1.29
CA ARG A 279 36.86 0.86 0.06
C ARG A 279 38.22 1.34 -0.41
N TYR A 280 39.10 1.71 0.52
CA TYR A 280 40.48 2.07 0.19
C TYR A 280 41.22 0.91 -0.46
N ARG A 281 41.11 -0.31 0.09
CA ARG A 281 41.73 -1.51 -0.51
C ARG A 281 41.17 -1.85 -1.88
N GLU A 282 39.86 -1.72 -2.06
CA GLU A 282 39.21 -1.91 -3.36
C GLU A 282 39.68 -0.87 -4.40
N ALA A 283 39.77 0.40 -4.00
CA ALA A 283 40.28 1.47 -4.84
C ALA A 283 41.75 1.23 -5.26
N ILE A 284 42.59 0.76 -4.34
CA ILE A 284 43.97 0.35 -4.65
C ILE A 284 43.99 -0.79 -5.67
N SER A 285 43.18 -1.84 -5.47
CA SER A 285 43.08 -2.95 -6.42
C SER A 285 42.61 -2.51 -7.81
N LEU A 286 41.69 -1.55 -7.88
CA LEU A 286 41.23 -0.97 -9.14
C LEU A 286 42.35 -0.16 -9.82
N TYR A 287 43.11 0.62 -9.04
CA TYR A 287 44.24 1.40 -9.54
C TYR A 287 45.34 0.51 -10.10
N GLU A 288 45.77 -0.51 -9.35
CA GLU A 288 46.77 -1.49 -9.79
C GLU A 288 46.30 -2.31 -11.00
N GLY A 289 44.99 -2.52 -11.13
CA GLY A 289 44.36 -3.17 -12.29
C GLY A 289 44.23 -2.27 -13.52
N GLY A 290 44.69 -1.02 -13.49
CA GLY A 290 44.56 -0.06 -14.59
C GLY A 290 43.16 0.53 -14.77
N HIS A 291 42.25 0.30 -13.83
CA HIS A 291 40.89 0.85 -13.86
C HIS A 291 40.82 2.24 -13.22
N PHE A 292 41.65 3.16 -13.73
CA PHE A 292 41.92 4.46 -13.10
C PHE A 292 40.67 5.31 -12.87
N ARG A 293 39.72 5.36 -13.81
CA ARG A 293 38.45 6.09 -13.63
C ARG A 293 37.63 5.58 -12.44
N LYS A 294 37.57 4.25 -12.24
CA LYS A 294 36.85 3.65 -11.10
C LYS A 294 37.60 3.88 -9.81
N ALA A 295 38.93 3.74 -9.82
CA ALA A 295 39.77 4.01 -8.66
C ALA A 295 39.64 5.46 -8.19
N TYR A 296 39.69 6.44 -9.10
CA TYR A 296 39.46 7.86 -8.82
C TYR A 296 38.13 8.09 -8.09
N ALA A 297 37.03 7.53 -8.61
CA ALA A 297 35.71 7.69 -8.00
C ALA A 297 35.64 7.12 -6.57
N GLU A 298 36.26 5.97 -6.33
CA GLU A 298 36.32 5.36 -5.00
C GLU A 298 37.15 6.22 -4.03
N PHE A 299 38.36 6.65 -4.43
CA PHE A 299 39.21 7.52 -3.61
C PHE A 299 38.55 8.86 -3.29
N LYS A 300 37.86 9.47 -4.26
CA LYS A 300 37.11 10.73 -4.10
C LYS A 300 36.03 10.64 -3.01
N LEU A 301 35.40 9.48 -2.84
CA LEU A 301 34.38 9.28 -1.81
C LEU A 301 34.98 9.05 -0.41
N ILE A 302 36.29 8.81 -0.30
CA ILE A 302 37.01 8.60 0.97
C ILE A 302 38.20 9.56 1.15
N ARG A 303 38.23 10.72 0.48
CA ARG A 303 39.37 11.68 0.45
C ARG A 303 40.06 11.95 1.79
N SER A 304 39.30 12.00 2.88
CA SER A 304 39.82 12.29 4.22
C SER A 304 40.48 11.08 4.91
N TYR A 305 40.61 9.93 4.24
CA TYR A 305 41.06 8.66 4.82
C TYR A 305 42.45 8.30 4.29
N SER A 306 43.41 8.06 5.19
CA SER A 306 44.80 7.75 4.81
C SER A 306 45.36 8.82 3.84
N ASP A 307 45.96 8.38 2.75
CA ASP A 307 46.48 9.08 1.59
C ASP A 307 45.51 9.03 0.40
N ALA A 308 44.21 8.78 0.63
CA ALA A 308 43.23 8.66 -0.45
C ALA A 308 43.14 9.91 -1.34
N SER A 309 43.33 11.11 -0.78
CA SER A 309 43.38 12.34 -1.61
C SER A 309 44.60 12.38 -2.53
N GLU A 310 45.74 11.81 -2.11
CA GLU A 310 46.93 11.69 -2.97
C GLU A 310 46.70 10.61 -4.04
N MET A 311 46.09 9.49 -3.66
CA MET A 311 45.74 8.42 -4.59
C MET A 311 44.64 8.81 -5.58
N GLU A 312 43.70 9.67 -5.20
CA GLU A 312 42.74 10.32 -6.10
C GLU A 312 43.49 11.09 -7.19
N ALA A 313 44.43 11.96 -6.81
CA ALA A 313 45.22 12.74 -7.76
C ALA A 313 46.07 11.83 -8.66
N LYS A 314 46.71 10.79 -8.10
CA LYS A 314 47.45 9.79 -8.91
C LYS A 314 46.56 9.05 -9.90
N ALA A 315 45.36 8.65 -9.49
CA ALA A 315 44.41 7.98 -10.37
C ALA A 315 43.91 8.90 -11.50
N ALA A 316 43.64 10.17 -11.19
CA ALA A 316 43.31 11.16 -12.21
C ALA A 316 44.47 11.39 -13.19
N ASN A 317 45.70 11.52 -12.69
CA ASN A 317 46.89 11.70 -13.52
C ASN A 317 47.15 10.51 -14.44
N ALA A 318 47.07 9.28 -13.92
CA ALA A 318 47.23 8.07 -14.72
C ALA A 318 46.15 7.95 -15.81
N LEU A 319 44.90 8.33 -15.49
CA LEU A 319 43.81 8.36 -16.48
C LEU A 319 44.04 9.43 -17.56
N ALA A 320 44.54 10.60 -17.17
CA ALA A 320 44.90 11.67 -18.10
C ALA A 320 46.01 11.23 -19.08
N GLU A 321 47.03 10.54 -18.57
CA GLU A 321 48.11 9.97 -19.40
C GLU A 321 47.60 8.91 -20.39
N ASP A 322 46.59 8.12 -20.01
CA ASP A 322 45.97 7.16 -20.92
C ASP A 322 45.18 7.86 -22.03
N TYR A 323 44.36 8.86 -21.70
CA TYR A 323 43.66 9.66 -22.71
C TYR A 323 44.63 10.40 -23.64
N ALA A 324 45.74 10.93 -23.10
CA ALA A 324 46.77 11.59 -23.90
C ALA A 324 47.43 10.62 -24.90
N LYS A 325 47.69 9.37 -24.50
CA LYS A 325 48.21 8.33 -25.40
C LYS A 325 47.21 7.92 -26.48
N ASP A 326 45.92 7.90 -26.12
CA ASP A 326 44.83 7.59 -27.04
C ASP A 326 44.50 8.75 -28.00
N GLY A 327 45.08 9.94 -27.77
CA GLY A 327 44.89 11.13 -28.57
C GLY A 327 43.62 11.94 -28.23
N ASP A 328 42.94 11.60 -27.12
CA ASP A 328 41.78 12.36 -26.63
C ASP A 328 42.27 13.54 -25.76
N THR A 329 42.63 14.63 -26.43
CA THR A 329 43.25 15.81 -25.79
C THR A 329 42.32 16.49 -24.79
N ASP A 330 41.02 16.60 -25.11
CA ASP A 330 40.03 17.24 -24.24
C ASP A 330 39.90 16.47 -22.91
N GLN A 331 39.78 15.13 -22.97
CA GLN A 331 39.72 14.32 -21.76
C GLN A 331 41.06 14.33 -21.01
N ALA A 332 42.19 14.29 -21.70
CA ALA A 332 43.50 14.35 -21.05
C ALA A 332 43.67 15.63 -20.21
N ILE A 333 43.37 16.80 -20.79
CA ILE A 333 43.46 18.10 -20.11
C ILE A 333 42.51 18.15 -18.90
N GLU A 334 41.27 17.72 -19.06
CA GLU A 334 40.28 17.67 -17.97
C GLU A 334 40.80 16.84 -16.78
N TRP A 335 41.35 15.65 -17.06
CA TRP A 335 41.84 14.75 -16.03
C TRP A 335 43.16 15.21 -15.40
N PHE A 336 44.04 15.89 -16.14
CA PHE A 336 45.22 16.55 -15.56
C PHE A 336 44.82 17.70 -14.62
N LYS A 337 43.83 18.52 -15.00
CA LYS A 337 43.27 19.58 -14.12
C LYS A 337 42.63 18.95 -12.86
N ASN A 338 41.91 17.83 -12.99
CA ASN A 338 41.38 17.08 -11.83
C ASN A 338 42.47 16.50 -10.91
N ALA A 339 43.66 16.22 -11.45
CA ALA A 339 44.82 15.74 -10.71
C ALA A 339 45.64 16.88 -10.06
N ASP A 340 45.26 18.14 -10.26
CA ASP A 340 46.06 19.32 -9.90
C ASP A 340 47.45 19.31 -10.60
N ASN A 341 47.51 18.73 -11.81
CA ASN A 341 48.72 18.66 -12.64
C ASN A 341 48.63 19.62 -13.83
N GLU A 342 48.75 20.92 -13.54
CA GLU A 342 48.74 21.99 -14.56
C GLU A 342 49.84 21.79 -15.61
N THR A 343 51.03 21.32 -15.19
CA THR A 343 52.13 21.07 -16.13
C THR A 343 51.79 19.99 -17.16
N GLY A 344 51.09 18.93 -16.75
CA GLY A 344 50.60 17.88 -17.66
C GLY A 344 49.52 18.39 -18.61
N ALA A 345 48.59 19.21 -18.13
CA ALA A 345 47.58 19.86 -18.96
C ALA A 345 48.24 20.76 -20.02
N HIS A 346 49.16 21.64 -19.61
CA HIS A 346 49.89 22.53 -20.51
C HIS A 346 50.73 21.76 -21.53
N GLU A 347 51.29 20.59 -21.19
CA GLU A 347 52.03 19.77 -22.16
C GLU A 347 51.10 19.25 -23.27
N VAL A 348 49.88 18.82 -22.93
CA VAL A 348 48.89 18.34 -23.91
C VAL A 348 48.38 19.50 -24.77
N GLU A 349 48.04 20.63 -24.16
CA GLU A 349 47.64 21.87 -24.84
C GLU A 349 48.72 22.33 -25.82
N TYR A 350 49.98 22.33 -25.36
CA TYR A 350 51.12 22.67 -26.20
C TYR A 350 51.29 21.70 -27.36
N GLY A 351 51.15 20.39 -27.12
CA GLY A 351 51.16 19.37 -28.17
C GLY A 351 50.08 19.61 -29.22
N TYR A 352 48.86 19.90 -28.77
CA TYR A 352 47.73 20.20 -29.66
C TYR A 352 48.01 21.43 -30.53
N VAL A 353 48.47 22.53 -29.92
CA VAL A 353 48.81 23.78 -30.64
C VAL A 353 49.85 23.52 -31.73
N LYS A 354 50.86 22.68 -31.47
CA LYS A 354 51.90 22.37 -32.47
C LYS A 354 51.37 21.53 -33.62
N GLU A 355 50.42 20.63 -33.37
CA GLU A 355 49.80 19.78 -34.40
C GLU A 355 48.74 20.55 -35.21
N HIS A 356 47.98 21.42 -34.57
CA HIS A 356 46.88 22.19 -35.13
C HIS A 356 47.22 23.69 -35.24
N TYR A 357 48.46 24.00 -35.65
CA TYR A 357 48.99 25.37 -35.71
C TYR A 357 48.35 26.20 -36.85
N ASP A 358 47.09 26.58 -36.65
CA ASP A 358 46.24 27.30 -37.59
C ASP A 358 45.48 28.43 -36.87
N SER A 359 45.66 29.67 -37.34
CA SER A 359 45.01 30.89 -36.85
C SER A 359 43.46 30.89 -36.94
N SER A 360 42.87 29.92 -37.65
CA SER A 360 41.42 29.76 -37.76
C SER A 360 40.85 28.71 -36.80
N ASP A 361 41.70 27.91 -36.14
CA ASP A 361 41.25 26.95 -35.13
C ASP A 361 41.06 27.64 -33.77
N SER A 362 39.82 27.66 -33.30
CA SER A 362 39.47 28.35 -32.07
C SER A 362 40.13 27.74 -30.83
N LYS A 363 40.38 26.42 -30.83
CA LYS A 363 41.03 25.72 -29.71
C LYS A 363 42.51 26.05 -29.62
N THR A 364 43.21 26.13 -30.75
CA THR A 364 44.60 26.61 -30.79
C THR A 364 44.74 28.00 -30.19
N LYS A 365 43.77 28.90 -30.41
CA LYS A 365 43.78 30.21 -29.76
C LYS A 365 43.62 30.11 -28.25
N GLU A 366 42.58 29.40 -27.79
CA GLU A 366 42.27 29.23 -26.37
C GLU A 366 43.45 28.64 -25.60
N TYR A 367 44.03 27.55 -26.11
CA TYR A 367 45.18 26.89 -25.50
C TYR A 367 46.42 27.77 -25.52
N LEU A 368 46.68 28.52 -26.61
CA LEU A 368 47.79 29.47 -26.59
C LEU A 368 47.58 30.60 -25.57
N ASP A 369 46.36 31.12 -25.42
CA ASP A 369 46.06 32.14 -24.40
C ASP A 369 46.37 31.60 -22.99
N GLU A 370 45.91 30.37 -22.66
CA GLU A 370 46.22 29.70 -21.38
C GLU A 370 47.73 29.49 -21.18
N LEU A 371 48.44 28.99 -22.20
CA LEU A 371 49.88 28.73 -22.14
C LEU A 371 50.71 30.01 -22.01
N VAL A 372 50.28 31.11 -22.66
CA VAL A 372 50.92 32.42 -22.55
C VAL A 372 50.73 33.00 -21.16
N GLU A 373 49.52 32.92 -20.60
CA GLU A 373 49.25 33.37 -19.23
C GLU A 373 50.10 32.59 -18.22
N ALA A 374 50.26 31.28 -18.44
CA ALA A 374 51.12 30.42 -17.63
C ALA A 374 52.63 30.64 -17.86
N GLY A 375 53.04 31.40 -18.87
CA GLY A 375 54.44 31.57 -19.26
C GLY A 375 55.10 30.26 -19.70
N TYR A 376 54.34 29.37 -20.34
CA TYR A 376 54.77 28.02 -20.68
C TYR A 376 55.57 27.98 -22.00
N ARG A 377 56.85 27.60 -21.91
CA ARG A 377 57.77 27.43 -23.06
C ARG A 377 57.81 28.67 -23.97
N ASP A 378 57.71 28.47 -25.29
CA ASP A 378 57.74 29.47 -26.37
C ASP A 378 56.32 29.91 -26.77
N ALA A 379 55.29 29.68 -25.95
CA ALA A 379 53.89 29.99 -26.28
C ALA A 379 53.67 31.46 -26.68
N THR A 380 54.37 32.42 -26.05
CA THR A 380 54.29 33.85 -26.41
C THR A 380 54.82 34.12 -27.82
N GLU A 381 55.87 33.42 -28.24
CA GLU A 381 56.43 33.54 -29.58
C GLU A 381 55.50 32.88 -30.60
N LEU A 382 54.99 31.68 -30.30
CA LEU A 382 53.99 30.97 -31.12
C LEU A 382 52.72 31.79 -31.32
N TYR A 383 52.19 32.41 -30.26
CA TYR A 383 51.02 33.28 -30.36
C TYR A 383 51.30 34.49 -31.26
N SER A 384 52.42 35.17 -31.01
CA SER A 384 52.80 36.38 -31.75
C SER A 384 53.05 36.10 -33.23
N ASP A 385 53.60 34.92 -33.56
CA ASP A 385 53.86 34.49 -34.93
C ASP A 385 52.56 34.06 -35.64
N LEU A 386 51.74 33.21 -35.00
CA LEU A 386 50.50 32.69 -35.60
C LEU A 386 49.45 33.78 -35.84
N TYR A 387 49.33 34.73 -34.92
CA TYR A 387 48.37 35.83 -34.99
C TYR A 387 49.01 37.15 -35.45
N LYS A 388 50.18 37.09 -36.08
CA LYS A 388 50.83 38.26 -36.65
C LYS A 388 49.94 38.88 -37.72
N LEU A 389 49.76 40.20 -37.63
CA LEU A 389 49.07 40.99 -38.64
C LEU A 389 50.09 41.57 -39.63
N ASP A 390 49.97 41.21 -40.91
CA ASP A 390 50.74 41.81 -41.98
C ASP A 390 49.92 42.94 -42.63
N VAL A 391 50.34 44.18 -42.37
CA VAL A 391 49.68 45.38 -42.88
C VAL A 391 50.55 46.05 -43.93
N ARG A 392 50.01 46.26 -45.13
CA ARG A 392 50.64 47.03 -46.21
C ARG A 392 49.76 48.21 -46.57
N ILE A 393 50.34 49.42 -46.47
CA ILE A 393 49.68 50.67 -46.85
C ILE A 393 50.34 51.21 -48.10
N LEU A 394 49.55 51.44 -49.15
CA LEU A 394 49.98 52.10 -50.38
C LEU A 394 49.23 53.43 -50.50
N VAL A 395 49.94 54.46 -50.94
CA VAL A 395 49.35 55.78 -51.18
C VAL A 395 49.61 56.15 -52.64
N ASN A 396 48.59 56.51 -53.40
CA ASN A 396 48.77 56.93 -54.79
C ASN A 396 47.66 57.88 -55.25
N SER A 397 47.60 58.14 -56.55
CA SER A 397 46.64 59.05 -57.20
C SER A 397 45.60 58.32 -58.06
N ASP A 398 45.45 57.00 -57.93
CA ASP A 398 44.49 56.20 -58.70
C ASP A 398 43.78 55.18 -57.79
N GLU A 399 42.46 55.25 -57.75
CA GLU A 399 41.61 54.36 -56.96
C GLU A 399 41.77 52.88 -57.33
N ASN A 400 42.27 52.56 -58.52
CA ASN A 400 42.40 51.18 -59.00
C ASN A 400 43.85 50.66 -59.01
N ASP A 401 44.84 51.55 -58.80
CA ASP A 401 46.23 51.12 -58.67
C ASP A 401 46.45 50.57 -57.25
N THR A 402 46.61 49.25 -57.14
CA THR A 402 46.75 48.54 -55.86
C THR A 402 48.15 47.98 -55.65
N GLU A 403 49.11 48.41 -56.47
CA GLU A 403 50.49 47.89 -56.49
C GLU A 403 51.53 48.99 -56.26
N THR A 404 51.28 50.20 -56.75
CA THR A 404 52.25 51.31 -56.68
C THR A 404 51.98 52.23 -55.51
N SER A 405 53.01 52.50 -54.70
CA SER A 405 52.98 53.54 -53.66
C SER A 405 53.88 54.72 -54.07
N LEU A 406 53.31 55.92 -54.07
CA LEU A 406 53.97 57.18 -54.33
C LEU A 406 54.37 57.84 -53.01
N THR A 407 55.57 58.39 -52.96
CA THR A 407 56.05 59.17 -51.81
C THR A 407 55.66 60.64 -51.89
N GLU A 408 55.20 61.13 -53.05
CA GLU A 408 54.83 62.52 -53.31
C GLU A 408 53.65 62.61 -54.30
N ILE A 409 52.67 63.47 -54.02
CA ILE A 409 51.52 63.74 -54.90
C ILE A 409 51.43 65.26 -55.14
N GLY A 410 51.45 65.67 -56.41
CA GLY A 410 51.54 67.08 -56.82
C GLY A 410 50.23 67.87 -56.67
N SER A 411 50.30 69.05 -56.05
CA SER A 411 49.13 69.82 -55.55
C SER A 411 48.23 70.50 -56.58
N LYS A 412 48.54 70.47 -57.88
CA LYS A 412 47.93 71.38 -58.88
C LYS A 412 46.84 70.76 -59.77
N SER A 413 46.57 69.48 -59.59
CA SER A 413 45.46 68.74 -60.17
C SER A 413 44.93 67.83 -59.07
N MET A 414 43.91 68.26 -58.32
CA MET A 414 43.25 67.39 -57.34
C MET A 414 42.54 66.27 -58.10
N GLY A 415 43.28 65.25 -58.50
CA GLY A 415 42.81 63.88 -58.38
C GLY A 415 42.91 63.53 -56.90
N ASP A 416 41.91 62.82 -56.40
CA ASP A 416 41.89 62.41 -55.01
C ASP A 416 43.14 61.56 -54.68
N ALA A 417 43.69 61.74 -53.48
CA ALA A 417 44.73 60.85 -52.98
C ALA A 417 44.05 59.61 -52.42
N TYR A 418 44.43 58.44 -52.93
CA TYR A 418 43.87 57.17 -52.50
C TYR A 418 44.85 56.46 -51.58
N VAL A 419 44.32 55.90 -50.48
CA VAL A 419 45.06 55.07 -49.55
C VAL A 419 44.48 53.67 -49.62
N HIS A 420 45.30 52.72 -50.06
CA HIS A 420 44.96 51.31 -50.12
C HIS A 420 45.58 50.60 -48.93
N VAL A 421 44.75 49.99 -48.08
CA VAL A 421 45.21 49.22 -46.92
C VAL A 421 44.94 47.75 -47.19
N PHE A 422 46.01 46.96 -47.25
CA PHE A 422 45.94 45.50 -47.32
C PHE A 422 46.28 44.95 -45.96
N VAL A 423 45.42 44.06 -45.46
CA VAL A 423 45.64 43.35 -44.21
C VAL A 423 45.51 41.86 -44.50
N ASP A 424 46.53 41.12 -44.08
CA ASP A 424 46.55 39.67 -44.11
C ASP A 424 47.09 39.15 -42.75
N GLY A 425 46.82 37.89 -42.45
CA GLY A 425 47.13 37.29 -41.15
C GLY A 425 46.16 37.71 -40.04
N GLY A 426 46.62 37.66 -38.79
CA GLY A 426 45.81 37.91 -37.60
C GLY A 426 44.85 36.77 -37.23
N ASP A 427 43.95 37.03 -36.29
CA ASP A 427 42.91 36.09 -35.87
C ASP A 427 41.82 36.00 -36.95
N ARG A 428 41.85 34.90 -37.71
CA ARG A 428 40.93 34.67 -38.84
C ARG A 428 39.50 34.34 -38.40
N SER A 429 39.24 34.19 -37.10
CA SER A 429 37.89 34.06 -36.56
C SER A 429 37.16 35.40 -36.41
N GLN A 430 37.87 36.53 -36.49
CA GLN A 430 37.26 37.87 -36.41
C GLN A 430 36.84 38.37 -37.79
N GLU A 431 35.57 38.80 -37.92
CA GLU A 431 35.02 39.31 -39.19
C GLU A 431 35.49 40.74 -39.52
N GLU A 432 35.95 41.51 -38.52
CA GLU A 432 36.35 42.91 -38.70
C GLU A 432 37.66 43.23 -37.97
N VAL A 433 38.64 43.77 -38.71
CA VAL A 433 39.88 44.32 -38.14
C VAL A 433 39.78 45.84 -38.12
N GLY A 434 39.75 46.43 -36.93
CA GLY A 434 39.70 47.88 -36.75
C GLY A 434 41.06 48.54 -37.02
N ILE A 435 41.25 49.09 -38.21
CA ILE A 435 42.46 49.85 -38.57
C ILE A 435 42.14 51.34 -38.46
N ARG A 436 42.89 52.04 -37.60
CA ARG A 436 42.87 53.51 -37.56
C ARG A 436 44.09 54.00 -38.33
N VAL A 437 43.84 54.54 -39.53
CA VAL A 437 44.84 55.20 -40.38
C VAL A 437 44.99 56.65 -39.97
#